data_AF-A0A5J4VMU6-F1
#
_entry.id   AF-A0A5J4VMU6-F1
#
_cell.length_a   1.000
_cell.length_b   1.000
_cell.length_c   1.000
_cell.angle_alpha   90.00
_cell.angle_beta   90.00
_cell.angle_gamma   90.00
#
_symmetry.space_group_name_H-M   'P 1'
#
loop_
_entity.id
_entity.type
_entity.pdbx_description
1 polymer ?
#
loop_
_entity_poly.entity_id
_entity_poly.type
_entity_poly.pdbx_seq_one_letter_code
_entity_poly.pdbx_strand_id
1 'polypeptide(L)'
;MDDRNGLEPDQSHADSRVLVLAVEHLINDYANGNISQERSLEIAKHLMELAKRKKHIRTSDLASVIGEIQYTKAQFKRGALHIKQLQKLKVKEIASRGWNKWTQINKSVIPNLTWWISKLALNQPLCFMKPNRRITIQTDASTSGWGATLIRENQEKVFAHGE
;
A
#
# COMPACT_ATOMS: atom_id res chain seq x y z
N MET A 1 5.60 -21.53 -56.33
CA MET A 1 4.85 -20.30 -56.05
C MET A 1 4.54 -20.39 -54.57
N ASP A 2 5.21 -19.56 -53.77
CA ASP A 2 5.36 -19.78 -52.33
C ASP A 2 4.15 -19.29 -51.54
N ASP A 3 3.51 -20.21 -50.84
CA ASP A 3 2.55 -19.95 -49.76
C ASP A 3 3.29 -19.40 -48.54
N ARG A 4 3.06 -18.13 -48.19
CA ARG A 4 3.39 -17.59 -46.87
C ARG A 4 2.12 -17.24 -46.13
N ASN A 5 1.62 -18.22 -45.39
CA ASN A 5 0.66 -18.03 -44.30
C ASN A 5 1.33 -17.23 -43.17
N GLY A 6 1.21 -15.90 -43.23
CA GLY A 6 1.48 -15.03 -42.09
C GLY A 6 0.29 -15.08 -41.15
N LEU A 7 0.35 -16.00 -40.18
CA LEU A 7 -0.56 -15.99 -39.03
C LEU A 7 -0.20 -14.75 -38.19
N GLU A 8 -0.94 -13.64 -38.36
CA GLU A 8 -0.83 -12.55 -37.41
C GLU A 8 -1.29 -13.05 -36.03
N PRO A 9 -0.51 -12.81 -34.96
CA PRO A 9 -0.91 -13.22 -33.63
C PRO A 9 -2.10 -12.38 -33.14
N ASP A 10 -3.12 -13.07 -32.65
CA ASP A 10 -4.32 -12.53 -32.01
C ASP A 10 -3.97 -11.48 -30.93
N GLN A 11 -4.06 -10.21 -31.31
CA GLN A 11 -3.81 -9.06 -30.43
C GLN A 11 -4.93 -8.88 -29.39
N SER A 12 -6.14 -9.42 -29.64
CA SER A 12 -7.31 -9.28 -28.76
C SER A 12 -7.17 -10.10 -27.47
N HIS A 13 -6.51 -11.25 -27.55
CA HIS A 13 -6.17 -12.07 -26.39
C HIS A 13 -5.09 -11.42 -25.51
N ALA A 14 -4.23 -10.57 -26.08
CA ALA A 14 -3.22 -9.84 -25.33
C ALA A 14 -3.86 -8.74 -24.46
N ASP A 15 -4.79 -7.95 -25.00
CA ASP A 15 -5.41 -6.83 -24.28
C ASP A 15 -6.34 -7.28 -23.15
N SER A 16 -7.06 -8.41 -23.33
CA SER A 16 -7.87 -9.01 -22.26
C SER A 16 -7.01 -9.51 -21.09
N ARG A 17 -5.85 -10.12 -21.39
CA ARG A 17 -4.88 -10.54 -20.36
C ARG A 17 -4.26 -9.35 -19.65
N VAL A 18 -3.97 -8.26 -20.36
CA VAL A 18 -3.43 -7.02 -19.76
C VAL A 18 -4.43 -6.42 -18.76
N LEU A 19 -5.73 -6.41 -19.09
CA LEU A 19 -6.77 -5.92 -18.18
C LEU A 19 -6.96 -6.83 -16.95
N VAL A 20 -6.96 -8.14 -17.13
CA VAL A 20 -7.02 -9.11 -16.01
C VAL A 20 -5.82 -8.96 -15.09
N LEU A 21 -4.61 -8.87 -15.65
CA LEU A 21 -3.38 -8.65 -14.88
C LEU A 21 -3.39 -7.32 -14.12
N ALA A 22 -3.91 -6.25 -14.73
CA ALA A 22 -4.05 -4.96 -14.06
C ALA A 22 -5.02 -5.05 -12.87
N VAL A 23 -6.16 -5.73 -13.02
CA VAL A 23 -7.12 -5.93 -11.92
C VAL A 23 -6.52 -6.79 -10.79
N GLU A 24 -5.80 -7.86 -11.12
CA GLU A 24 -5.11 -8.70 -10.14
C GLU A 24 -4.03 -7.95 -9.36
N HIS A 25 -3.22 -7.12 -10.04
CA HIS A 25 -2.23 -6.27 -9.36
C HIS A 25 -2.90 -5.31 -8.38
N LEU A 26 -4.05 -4.72 -8.73
CA LEU A 26 -4.78 -3.81 -7.85
C LEU A 26 -5.32 -4.50 -6.59
N ILE A 27 -5.84 -5.72 -6.73
CA ILE A 27 -6.33 -6.52 -5.60
C ILE A 27 -5.16 -6.89 -4.68
N ASN A 28 -4.02 -7.28 -5.26
CA ASN A 28 -2.82 -7.62 -4.50
C ASN A 28 -2.25 -6.41 -3.75
N ASP A 29 -2.17 -5.23 -4.37
CA ASP A 29 -1.71 -4.00 -3.74
C ASP A 29 -2.62 -3.57 -2.57
N TYR A 30 -3.94 -3.70 -2.74
CA TYR A 30 -4.93 -3.43 -1.70
C TYR A 30 -4.80 -4.39 -0.51
N ALA A 31 -4.71 -5.70 -0.78
CA ALA A 31 -4.55 -6.71 0.25
C ALA A 31 -3.23 -6.52 1.03
N ASN A 32 -2.13 -6.24 0.32
CA ASN A 32 -0.81 -6.02 0.93
C ASN A 32 -0.78 -4.75 1.81
N GLY A 33 -1.48 -3.69 1.40
CA GLY A 33 -1.65 -2.47 2.20
C GLY A 33 -2.31 -2.71 3.56
N ASN A 34 -3.38 -3.50 3.60
CA ASN A 34 -4.11 -3.82 4.83
C ASN A 34 -3.27 -4.70 5.77
N ILE A 35 -2.60 -5.73 5.23
CA ILE A 35 -1.72 -6.62 6.00
C ILE A 35 -0.60 -5.83 6.70
N SER A 36 -0.02 -4.85 5.99
CA SER A 36 1.03 -4.00 6.56
C SER A 36 0.53 -3.06 7.68
N GLN A 37 -0.70 -2.56 7.57
CA GLN A 37 -1.30 -1.69 8.59
C GLN A 37 -1.63 -2.44 9.88
N GLU A 38 -2.22 -3.63 9.78
CA GLU A 38 -2.51 -4.48 10.94
C GLU A 38 -1.23 -4.86 11.69
N ARG A 39 -0.19 -5.25 10.94
CA ARG A 39 1.13 -5.52 11.51
C ARG A 39 1.69 -4.30 12.24
N SER A 40 1.58 -3.11 11.64
CA SER A 40 2.05 -1.85 12.24
C SER A 40 1.29 -1.49 13.51
N LEU A 41 -0.04 -1.72 13.53
CA LEU A 41 -0.89 -1.50 14.70
C LEU A 41 -0.46 -2.42 15.86
N GLU A 42 -0.20 -3.69 15.57
CA GLU A 42 0.09 -4.69 16.59
C GLU A 42 1.47 -4.45 17.19
N ILE A 43 2.42 -4.04 16.35
CA ILE A 43 3.75 -3.58 16.77
C ILE A 43 3.66 -2.32 17.64
N ALA A 44 2.83 -1.34 17.27
CA ALA A 44 2.65 -0.11 18.04
C ALA A 44 2.04 -0.40 19.43
N LYS A 45 1.03 -1.28 19.50
CA LYS A 45 0.44 -1.76 20.76
C LYS A 45 1.49 -2.47 21.63
N HIS A 46 2.27 -3.37 21.03
CA HIS A 46 3.32 -4.08 21.75
C HIS A 46 4.37 -3.13 22.32
N LEU A 47 4.87 -2.18 21.52
CA LEU A 47 5.85 -1.19 21.98
C LEU A 47 5.29 -0.30 23.10
N MET A 48 4.01 0.05 23.04
CA MET A 48 3.35 0.81 24.11
C MET A 48 3.31 0.01 25.42
N GLU A 49 3.01 -1.29 25.37
CA GLU A 49 3.06 -2.15 26.56
C GLU A 49 4.47 -2.28 27.14
N LEU A 50 5.49 -2.38 26.28
CA LEU A 50 6.90 -2.35 26.71
C LEU A 50 7.25 -1.02 27.39
N ALA A 51 6.79 0.11 26.85
CA ALA A 51 7.00 1.44 27.43
C ALA A 51 6.32 1.58 28.80
N LYS A 52 5.08 1.12 28.95
CA LYS A 52 4.34 1.15 30.23
C LYS A 52 5.08 0.38 31.32
N ARG A 53 5.59 -0.81 30.97
CA ARG A 53 6.34 -1.70 31.86
C ARG A 53 7.81 -1.31 32.04
N LYS A 54 8.28 -0.24 31.37
CA LYS A 54 9.69 0.19 31.36
C LYS A 54 10.64 -0.96 30.98
N LYS A 55 10.22 -1.82 30.05
CA LYS A 55 11.04 -2.96 29.61
C LYS A 55 12.21 -2.48 28.76
N HIS A 56 13.25 -3.31 28.74
CA HIS A 56 14.42 -3.14 27.90
C HIS A 56 14.23 -3.91 26.59
N ILE A 57 14.59 -3.30 25.47
CA ILE A 57 14.69 -3.95 24.16
C ILE A 57 16.04 -3.65 23.52
N ARG A 58 16.47 -4.43 22.52
CA ARG A 58 17.69 -4.07 21.79
C ARG A 58 17.44 -2.85 20.91
N THR A 59 18.45 -2.02 20.74
CA THR A 59 18.36 -0.82 19.92
C THR A 59 18.08 -1.16 18.44
N SER A 60 18.57 -2.30 17.96
CA SER A 60 18.21 -2.88 16.66
C SER A 60 16.71 -3.20 16.53
N ASP A 61 16.12 -3.80 17.57
CA ASP A 61 14.70 -4.16 17.57
C ASP A 61 13.84 -2.88 17.60
N LEU A 62 14.25 -1.86 18.37
CA LEU A 62 13.63 -0.53 18.35
C LEU A 62 13.68 0.10 16.94
N ALA A 63 14.80 -0.04 16.23
CA ALA A 63 14.94 0.48 14.87
C ALA A 63 13.98 -0.22 13.89
N SER A 64 13.84 -1.54 14.02
CA SER A 64 12.89 -2.33 13.21
C SER A 64 11.45 -1.86 13.43
N VAL A 65 11.04 -1.71 14.70
CA VAL A 65 9.71 -1.20 15.05
C VAL A 65 9.47 0.20 14.50
N ILE A 66 10.46 1.08 14.57
CA ILE A 66 10.36 2.42 13.99
C ILE A 66 10.16 2.35 12.46
N GLY A 67 10.84 1.44 11.76
CA GLY A 67 10.70 1.26 10.32
C GLY A 67 9.26 0.86 9.91
N GLU A 68 8.67 -0.08 10.66
CA GLU A 68 7.29 -0.53 10.43
C GLU A 68 6.29 0.61 10.62
N ILE A 69 6.41 1.39 11.70
CA ILE A 69 5.54 2.55 11.92
C ILE A 69 5.79 3.62 10.84
N GLN A 70 7.05 3.82 10.42
CA GLN A 70 7.42 4.76 9.35
C GLN A 70 6.83 4.41 8.00
N TYR A 71 6.62 3.12 7.69
CA TYR A 71 5.99 2.69 6.45
C TYR A 71 4.60 3.32 6.29
N THR A 72 3.81 3.34 7.37
CA THR A 72 2.47 3.92 7.39
C THR A 72 2.44 5.45 7.44
N LYS A 73 3.60 6.11 7.57
CA LYS A 73 3.69 7.56 7.74
C LYS A 73 3.10 8.37 6.59
N ALA A 74 3.24 7.90 5.35
CA ALA A 74 2.74 8.61 4.17
C ALA A 74 1.20 8.73 4.18
N GLN A 75 0.51 7.84 4.91
CA GLN A 75 -0.96 7.78 4.94
C GLN A 75 -1.57 8.82 5.88
N PHE A 76 -0.79 9.39 6.80
CA PHE A 76 -1.31 10.30 7.83
C PHE A 76 -0.69 11.69 7.73
N LYS A 77 -1.55 12.71 7.60
CA LYS A 77 -1.14 14.12 7.73
C LYS A 77 -0.48 14.31 9.11
N ARG A 78 0.76 14.83 9.11
CA ARG A 78 1.62 15.04 10.30
C ARG A 78 2.18 13.77 10.97
N GLY A 79 2.10 12.58 10.35
CA GLY A 79 2.71 11.36 10.90
C GLY A 79 4.20 11.52 11.25
N ALA A 80 4.94 12.32 10.47
CA ALA A 80 6.35 12.65 10.74
C ALA A 80 6.62 13.18 12.16
N LEU A 81 5.70 13.99 12.70
CA LEU A 81 5.86 14.67 13.98
C LEU A 81 5.87 13.65 15.12
N HIS A 82 4.97 12.67 15.05
CA HIS A 82 4.77 11.66 16.09
C HIS A 82 5.86 10.58 16.13
N ILE A 83 6.73 10.50 15.11
CA ILE A 83 7.90 9.58 15.09
C ILE A 83 9.18 10.26 15.61
N LYS A 84 9.23 11.59 15.64
CA LYS A 84 10.45 12.35 15.97
C LYS A 84 11.03 11.99 17.34
N GLN A 85 10.20 11.76 18.35
CA GLN A 85 10.68 11.39 19.68
C GLN A 85 11.26 9.97 19.74
N LEU A 86 10.66 9.01 19.03
CA LEU A 86 11.19 7.65 18.88
C LEU A 86 12.54 7.65 18.16
N GLN A 87 12.68 8.45 17.10
CA GLN A 87 13.96 8.62 16.40
C GLN A 87 15.03 9.25 17.30
N LYS A 88 14.68 10.30 18.06
CA LYS A 88 15.60 10.92 19.01
C LYS A 88 16.09 9.93 20.06
N LEU A 89 15.19 9.10 20.60
CA LEU A 89 15.54 8.03 21.53
C LEU A 89 16.53 7.05 20.88
N LYS A 90 16.21 6.55 19.69
CA LYS A 90 17.09 5.63 18.95
C LYS A 90 18.49 6.23 18.73
N VAL A 91 18.58 7.45 18.21
CA VAL A 91 19.86 8.11 17.91
C VAL A 91 20.68 8.32 19.18
N LYS A 92 20.05 8.76 20.27
CA LYS A 92 20.72 8.92 21.57
C LYS A 92 21.31 7.61 22.08
N GLU A 93 20.57 6.52 21.95
CA GLU A 93 20.97 5.20 22.47
C GLU A 93 22.05 4.54 21.62
N ILE A 94 21.99 4.72 20.29
CA ILE A 94 23.07 4.32 19.39
C ILE A 94 24.36 5.07 19.75
N ALA A 95 24.28 6.38 19.98
CA ALA A 95 25.45 7.20 20.32
C ALA A 95 26.03 6.86 21.70
N SER A 96 25.20 6.49 22.69
CA SER A 96 25.64 6.25 24.05
C SER A 96 26.11 4.81 24.32
N ARG A 97 25.46 3.81 23.71
CA ARG A 97 25.66 2.39 24.04
C ARG A 97 25.98 1.54 22.81
N GLY A 98 25.55 1.95 21.62
CA GLY A 98 25.75 1.22 20.37
C GLY A 98 24.55 0.38 19.94
N TRP A 99 24.59 -0.11 18.69
CA TRP A 99 23.46 -0.68 17.94
C TRP A 99 22.79 -1.92 18.57
N ASN A 100 23.56 -2.81 19.20
CA ASN A 100 23.06 -4.08 19.76
C ASN A 100 22.89 -4.06 21.28
N LYS A 101 22.88 -2.89 21.91
CA LYS A 101 22.70 -2.79 23.36
C LYS A 101 21.23 -2.65 23.76
N TRP A 102 20.96 -3.08 24.99
CA TRP A 102 19.68 -2.94 25.65
C TRP A 102 19.38 -1.47 25.97
N THR A 103 18.24 -1.01 25.48
CA THR A 103 17.69 0.32 25.71
C THR A 103 16.34 0.24 26.41
N GLN A 104 16.11 1.13 27.36
CA GLN A 104 14.84 1.20 28.07
C GLN A 104 13.89 2.13 27.33
N ILE A 105 12.67 1.66 27.07
CA ILE A 105 11.66 2.50 26.43
C ILE A 105 11.11 3.52 27.43
N ASN A 106 11.23 4.80 27.10
CA ASN A 106 10.76 5.90 27.94
C ASN A 106 9.23 6.03 27.85
N LYS A 107 8.57 6.27 28.99
CA LYS A 107 7.13 6.56 29.02
C LYS A 107 6.75 7.82 28.22
N SER A 108 7.70 8.71 27.93
CA SER A 108 7.48 9.88 27.08
C SER A 108 7.05 9.55 25.64
N VAL A 109 7.31 8.33 25.14
CA VAL A 109 6.86 7.93 23.80
C VAL A 109 5.39 7.45 23.78
N ILE A 110 4.78 7.19 24.94
CA ILE A 110 3.41 6.65 25.05
C ILE A 110 2.40 7.54 24.32
N PRO A 111 2.36 8.88 24.50
CA PRO A 111 1.38 9.71 23.80
C PRO A 111 1.46 9.62 22.27
N ASN A 112 2.67 9.49 21.73
CA ASN A 112 2.85 9.31 20.29
C ASN A 112 2.38 7.93 19.83
N LEU A 113 2.65 6.88 20.61
CA LEU A 113 2.18 5.52 20.30
C LEU A 113 0.66 5.43 20.37
N THR A 114 0.02 6.07 21.37
CA THR A 114 -1.44 6.18 21.46
C THR A 114 -2.02 6.89 20.22
N TRP A 115 -1.36 7.95 19.75
CA TRP A 115 -1.77 8.62 18.52
C TRP A 115 -1.66 7.69 17.31
N TRP A 116 -0.55 6.97 17.15
CA TRP A 116 -0.38 5.99 16.07
C TRP A 116 -1.44 4.88 16.10
N ILE A 117 -1.69 4.30 17.27
CA ILE A 117 -2.69 3.25 17.46
C ILE A 117 -4.08 3.77 17.08
N SER A 118 -4.46 4.97 17.53
CA SER A 118 -5.77 5.53 17.16
C SER A 118 -5.89 5.84 15.67
N LYS A 119 -4.81 6.28 15.02
CA LYS A 119 -4.80 6.53 13.57
C LYS A 119 -4.83 5.25 12.74
N LEU A 120 -4.06 4.24 13.13
CA LEU A 120 -4.03 2.95 12.46
C LEU A 120 -5.34 2.19 12.64
N ALA A 121 -5.97 2.25 13.82
CA ALA A 121 -7.25 1.59 14.08
C ALA A 121 -8.43 2.24 13.32
N LEU A 122 -8.34 3.54 13.04
CA LEU A 122 -9.35 4.28 12.27
C LEU A 122 -9.02 4.39 10.79
N ASN A 123 -7.93 3.77 10.34
CA ASN A 123 -7.45 3.98 8.98
C ASN A 123 -8.34 3.21 8.01
N GLN A 124 -8.92 3.92 7.05
CA GLN A 124 -9.36 3.30 5.81
C GLN A 124 -8.16 3.24 4.90
N PRO A 125 -7.89 2.11 4.21
CA PRO A 125 -6.79 2.01 3.25
C PRO A 125 -6.84 3.20 2.30
N LEU A 126 -5.76 4.00 2.31
CA LEU A 126 -5.64 5.16 1.43
C LEU A 126 -5.41 4.61 0.02
N CYS A 127 -6.49 4.43 -0.75
CA CYS A 127 -6.36 4.11 -2.15
C CYS A 127 -5.81 5.35 -2.86
N PHE A 128 -4.56 5.30 -3.32
CA PHE A 128 -3.97 6.37 -4.13
C PHE A 128 -4.67 6.49 -5.50
N MET A 129 -5.43 5.47 -5.88
CA MET A 129 -6.34 5.52 -7.00
C MET A 129 -7.72 5.95 -6.50
N LYS A 130 -8.23 7.07 -7.01
CA LYS A 130 -9.68 7.32 -6.95
C LYS A 130 -10.36 6.03 -7.43
N PRO A 131 -11.37 5.48 -6.72
CA PRO A 131 -12.15 4.40 -7.29
C PRO A 131 -12.60 4.89 -8.66
N ASN A 132 -12.13 4.22 -9.71
CA ASN A 132 -12.52 4.59 -11.06
C ASN A 132 -14.04 4.47 -11.07
N ARG A 133 -14.72 5.54 -11.52
CA ARG A 133 -16.15 5.51 -11.82
C ARG A 133 -16.43 4.23 -12.57
N ARG A 134 -17.45 3.45 -12.21
CA ARG A 134 -17.78 2.20 -12.89
C ARG A 134 -17.79 2.41 -14.40
N ILE A 135 -16.86 1.76 -15.08
CA ILE A 135 -16.75 1.77 -16.54
C ILE A 135 -17.32 0.44 -17.03
N THR A 136 -18.24 0.48 -17.98
CA THR A 136 -18.74 -0.70 -18.68
C THR A 136 -18.24 -0.64 -20.11
N ILE A 137 -17.47 -1.65 -20.52
CA ILE A 137 -17.01 -1.79 -21.91
C ILE A 137 -17.86 -2.88 -22.54
N GLN A 138 -18.51 -2.56 -23.66
CA GLN A 138 -19.19 -3.52 -24.52
C GLN A 138 -18.39 -3.64 -25.80
N THR A 139 -17.90 -4.83 -26.12
CA THR A 139 -17.18 -5.11 -27.36
C THR A 139 -17.99 -6.08 -28.21
N ASP A 140 -18.10 -5.78 -29.49
CA ASP A 140 -18.63 -6.70 -30.50
C ASP A 140 -17.61 -6.85 -31.62
N ALA A 141 -17.52 -8.06 -32.17
CA ALA A 141 -16.59 -8.37 -33.24
C ALA A 141 -17.28 -9.21 -34.31
N SER A 142 -16.94 -8.94 -35.55
CA SER A 142 -17.43 -9.64 -36.74
C SER A 142 -16.26 -9.96 -37.66
N THR A 143 -16.50 -10.78 -38.69
CA THR A 143 -15.50 -11.05 -39.74
C THR A 143 -15.11 -9.80 -40.55
N SER A 144 -15.90 -8.73 -40.47
CA SER A 144 -15.71 -7.47 -41.20
C SER A 144 -15.21 -6.31 -40.33
N GLY A 145 -14.83 -6.57 -39.08
CA GLY A 145 -14.32 -5.54 -38.18
C GLY A 145 -14.79 -5.71 -36.74
N TRP A 146 -14.35 -4.78 -35.89
CA TRP A 146 -14.63 -4.76 -34.45
C TRP A 146 -15.17 -3.42 -33.99
N GLY A 147 -16.00 -3.46 -32.94
CA GLY A 147 -16.61 -2.32 -32.29
C GLY A 147 -16.43 -2.39 -30.77
N ALA A 148 -16.24 -1.23 -30.15
CA ALA A 148 -16.21 -1.10 -28.71
C ALA A 148 -16.95 0.16 -28.26
N THR A 149 -17.79 0.00 -27.24
CA THR A 149 -18.47 1.09 -26.55
C THR A 149 -18.02 1.12 -25.09
N LEU A 150 -17.42 2.23 -24.69
CA LEU A 150 -17.08 2.51 -23.30
C LEU A 150 -18.15 3.42 -22.69
N ILE A 151 -18.81 2.94 -21.65
CA ILE A 151 -19.87 3.64 -20.90
C ILE A 151 -19.29 4.03 -19.53
N ARG A 152 -19.26 5.32 -19.22
CA ARG A 152 -18.94 5.84 -17.88
C ARG A 152 -20.20 6.06 -17.04
N GLU A 153 -20.08 6.08 -15.71
CA GLU A 153 -21.20 6.29 -14.76
C GLU A 153 -22.13 7.47 -15.09
N ASN A 154 -21.62 8.56 -15.68
CA ASN A 154 -22.41 9.71 -16.08
C ASN A 154 -23.15 9.52 -17.43
N GLN A 155 -23.26 8.29 -17.93
CA GLN A 155 -23.81 7.92 -19.24
C GLN A 155 -23.06 8.50 -20.45
N GLU A 156 -21.86 9.05 -20.25
CA GLU A 156 -20.95 9.38 -21.36
C GLU A 156 -20.54 8.10 -22.08
N LYS A 157 -20.73 8.09 -23.40
CA LYS A 157 -20.36 6.98 -24.28
C LYS A 157 -19.20 7.40 -25.18
N VAL A 158 -18.18 6.56 -25.25
CA VAL A 158 -17.10 6.68 -26.22
C VAL A 158 -17.16 5.45 -27.13
N PHE A 159 -17.10 5.67 -28.43
CA PHE A 159 -17.15 4.63 -29.44
C PHE A 159 -15.77 4.49 -30.09
N ALA A 160 -15.36 3.25 -30.35
CA ALA A 160 -14.21 2.91 -31.16
C ALA A 160 -14.61 1.81 -32.14
N HIS A 161 -14.08 1.87 -33.35
CA HIS A 161 -14.26 0.83 -34.36
C HIS A 161 -12.97 0.66 -35.16
N GLY A 162 -12.75 -0.53 -35.67
CA GLY A 162 -11.72 -0.83 -36.65
C GLY A 162 -12.25 -1.78 -37.72
N GLU A 163 -11.78 -1.57 -38.94
CA GLU A 163 -12.02 -2.45 -40.10
C GLU A 163 -11.14 -3.70 -40.04
#